data_AF-A0ABD0RTV5-F1
#
_entry.id   AF-A0ABD0RTV5-F1
#
_cell.length_a   1.000
_cell.length_b   1.000
_cell.length_c   1.000
_cell.angle_alpha   90.00
_cell.angle_beta   90.00
_cell.angle_gamma   90.00
#
_symmetry.space_group_name_H-M   'P 1'
#
loop_
_entity.id
_entity.type
_entity.pdbx_description
1 polymer ?
#
loop_
_entity_poly.entity_id
_entity_poly.type
_entity_poly.pdbx_seq_one_letter_code
_entity_poly.pdbx_strand_id
1 'polypeptide(L)'
;AGVGRTGCFIVIDAMLERIRHERTVDVYGHVTLMRSQRNYMVQTEDQYGFIHEALLEAVACGNTEVAARSLYSYIQKLSQVEAGEHVSGMELEFK
;
A
#
# COMPACT_ATOMS: atom_id res chain seq x y z
N ALA A 1 -16.26 5.73 -19.09
CA ALA A 1 -15.12 5.15 -19.83
C ALA A 1 -14.58 3.87 -19.16
N GLY A 2 -14.40 3.86 -17.83
CA GLY A 2 -14.00 2.64 -17.09
C GLY A 2 -12.55 2.20 -17.39
N VAL A 3 -11.64 3.17 -17.50
CA VAL A 3 -10.23 2.94 -17.89
C VAL A 3 -9.24 3.74 -17.05
N GLY A 4 -9.58 4.98 -16.65
CA GLY A 4 -8.75 5.82 -15.77
C GLY A 4 -8.75 5.34 -14.32
N ARG A 5 -9.73 5.80 -13.50
CA ARG A 5 -9.88 5.37 -12.09
C ARG A 5 -9.98 3.85 -11.91
N THR A 6 -10.67 3.16 -12.82
CA THR A 6 -10.72 1.68 -12.85
C THR A 6 -9.33 1.09 -13.03
N GLY A 7 -8.50 1.70 -13.88
CA GLY A 7 -7.10 1.30 -14.06
C GLY A 7 -6.28 1.50 -12.80
N CYS A 8 -6.39 2.67 -12.16
CA CYS A 8 -5.72 2.92 -10.88
C CYS A 8 -6.05 1.86 -9.84
N PHE A 9 -7.33 1.55 -9.65
CA PHE A 9 -7.77 0.55 -8.68
C PHE A 9 -7.16 -0.84 -8.97
N ILE A 10 -7.24 -1.31 -10.22
CA ILE A 10 -6.70 -2.62 -10.61
C ILE A 10 -5.18 -2.68 -10.41
N VAL A 11 -4.44 -1.64 -10.82
CA VAL A 11 -2.98 -1.61 -10.69
C VAL A 11 -2.58 -1.62 -9.22
N ILE A 12 -3.22 -0.79 -8.39
CA ILE A 12 -2.91 -0.72 -6.96
C ILE A 12 -3.16 -2.08 -6.31
N ASP A 13 -4.33 -2.68 -6.54
CA ASP A 13 -4.67 -4.01 -5.99
C ASP A 13 -3.65 -5.08 -6.39
N ALA A 14 -3.34 -5.18 -7.69
CA ALA A 14 -2.38 -6.15 -8.20
C ALA A 14 -0.96 -5.93 -7.64
N MET A 15 -0.53 -4.68 -7.48
CA MET A 15 0.78 -4.36 -6.92
C MET A 15 0.85 -4.58 -5.41
N LEU A 16 -0.22 -4.31 -4.66
CA LEU A 16 -0.28 -4.66 -3.24
C LEU A 16 -0.17 -6.16 -3.03
N GLU A 17 -0.84 -6.98 -3.84
CA GLU A 17 -0.71 -8.43 -3.75
C GLU A 17 0.72 -8.87 -4.11
N ARG A 18 1.33 -8.28 -5.16
CA ARG A 18 2.73 -8.54 -5.51
C ARG A 18 3.70 -8.17 -4.40
N ILE A 19 3.54 -7.03 -3.75
CA ILE A 19 4.38 -6.58 -2.64
C ILE A 19 4.38 -7.61 -1.51
N ARG A 20 3.22 -8.21 -1.21
CA ARG A 20 3.07 -9.23 -0.15
C ARG A 20 3.91 -10.48 -0.40
N HIS A 21 4.02 -10.91 -1.66
CA HIS A 21 4.72 -12.16 -2.03
C HIS A 21 6.16 -11.95 -2.47
N GLU A 22 6.43 -10.90 -3.25
CA GLU A 22 7.70 -10.71 -3.96
C GLU A 22 8.54 -9.55 -3.42
N ARG A 23 7.98 -8.68 -2.57
CA ARG A 23 8.65 -7.45 -2.10
C ARG A 23 9.13 -6.54 -3.24
N THR A 24 8.46 -6.57 -4.39
CA THR A 24 8.76 -5.74 -5.56
C THR A 24 7.48 -5.14 -6.16
N VAL A 25 7.64 -4.09 -6.97
CA VAL A 25 6.55 -3.45 -7.72
C VAL A 25 6.97 -3.26 -9.18
N ASP A 26 6.02 -3.34 -10.10
CA ASP A 26 6.21 -3.07 -11.53
C ASP A 26 4.97 -2.39 -12.11
N VAL A 27 4.79 -1.13 -11.75
CA VAL A 27 3.65 -0.31 -12.21
C VAL A 27 3.69 -0.17 -13.73
N TYR A 28 4.87 0.07 -14.30
CA TYR A 28 5.05 0.25 -15.74
C TYR A 28 4.66 -1.00 -16.52
N GLY A 29 5.21 -2.16 -16.14
CA GLY A 29 4.91 -3.43 -16.78
C GLY A 29 3.45 -3.80 -16.65
N HIS A 30 2.84 -3.58 -15.47
CA HIS A 30 1.43 -3.89 -15.24
C HIS A 30 0.49 -2.99 -16.05
N VAL A 31 0.73 -1.67 -16.10
CA VAL A 31 -0.07 -0.75 -16.95
C VAL A 31 0.09 -1.09 -18.43
N THR A 32 1.30 -1.44 -18.87
CA THR A 32 1.58 -1.89 -20.24
C THR A 32 0.77 -3.16 -20.58
N LEU A 33 0.78 -4.16 -19.70
CA LEU A 33 -0.02 -5.36 -19.83
C LEU A 33 -1.51 -5.03 -19.91
N MET A 34 -2.04 -4.20 -19.01
CA MET A 34 -3.45 -3.84 -19.02
C MET A 34 -3.87 -3.14 -20.30
N ARG A 35 -3.01 -2.29 -20.87
CA ARG A 35 -3.27 -1.60 -22.14
C ARG A 35 -3.32 -2.54 -23.35
N SER A 36 -2.72 -3.73 -23.26
CA SER A 36 -2.90 -4.79 -24.27
C SER A 36 -4.29 -5.44 -24.26
N GLN A 37 -5.01 -5.35 -23.12
CA GLN A 37 -6.33 -5.97 -22.93
C GLN A 37 -7.47 -4.95 -23.07
N ARG A 38 -7.23 -3.69 -22.68
CA ARG A 38 -8.21 -2.60 -22.80
C ARG A 38 -7.50 -1.27 -23.05
N ASN A 39 -7.99 -0.50 -24.00
CA ASN A 39 -7.38 0.77 -24.38
C ASN A 39 -7.38 1.79 -23.23
N TYR A 40 -6.31 2.59 -23.16
CA TYR A 40 -6.19 3.73 -22.25
C TYR A 40 -6.34 3.40 -20.75
N MET A 41 -6.04 2.19 -20.31
CA MET A 41 -5.94 1.90 -18.87
C MET A 41 -4.92 2.82 -18.23
N VAL A 42 -5.34 3.51 -17.16
CA VAL A 42 -4.65 4.67 -16.56
C VAL A 42 -4.47 5.78 -17.61
N GLN A 43 -5.37 6.77 -17.61
CA GLN A 43 -5.54 7.70 -18.74
C GLN A 43 -4.64 8.92 -18.67
N THR A 44 -4.27 9.36 -17.47
CA THR A 44 -3.52 10.60 -17.25
C THR A 44 -2.25 10.33 -16.48
N GLU A 45 -1.28 11.23 -16.60
CA GLU A 45 -0.05 11.20 -15.82
C GLU A 45 -0.34 11.31 -14.32
N ASP A 46 -1.23 12.20 -13.90
CA ASP A 46 -1.64 12.33 -12.49
C ASP A 46 -2.17 11.02 -11.90
N GLN A 47 -2.92 10.24 -12.70
CA GLN A 47 -3.40 8.92 -12.28
C GLN A 47 -2.25 7.92 -12.13
N TYR A 48 -1.24 8.02 -12.98
CA TYR A 48 -0.04 7.20 -12.89
C TYR A 48 0.81 7.59 -11.67
N GLY A 49 0.99 8.88 -11.41
CA GLY A 49 1.64 9.41 -10.20
C GLY A 49 0.92 8.96 -8.93
N PHE A 50 -0.41 9.08 -8.89
CA PHE A 50 -1.22 8.63 -7.76
C PHE A 50 -1.04 7.14 -7.43
N ILE A 51 -0.87 6.27 -8.44
CA ILE A 51 -0.60 4.84 -8.19
C ILE A 51 0.72 4.66 -7.42
N HIS A 52 1.76 5.41 -7.80
CA HIS A 52 3.05 5.35 -7.10
C HIS A 52 2.94 5.88 -5.66
N GLU A 53 2.23 6.99 -5.45
CA GLU A 53 1.98 7.55 -4.11
C GLU A 53 1.21 6.56 -3.22
N ALA A 54 0.12 5.98 -3.72
CA ALA A 54 -0.69 5.02 -2.98
C ALA A 54 0.09 3.75 -2.58
N LEU A 55 0.93 3.23 -3.49
CA LEU A 55 1.77 2.08 -3.19
C LEU A 55 2.88 2.42 -2.19
N LEU A 56 3.46 3.61 -2.28
CA LEU A 56 4.45 4.09 -1.32
C LEU A 56 3.85 4.19 0.07
N GLU A 57 2.66 4.79 0.21
CA GLU A 57 1.95 4.90 1.49
C GLU A 57 1.64 3.52 2.08
N ALA A 58 1.11 2.60 1.27
CA ALA A 58 0.80 1.25 1.73
C ALA A 58 2.04 0.47 2.22
N VAL A 59 3.20 0.68 1.59
CA VAL A 59 4.47 0.07 2.02
C VAL A 59 5.01 0.74 3.28
N ALA A 60 4.90 2.06 3.39
CA ALA A 60 5.41 2.83 4.53
C ALA A 60 4.60 2.57 5.81
N CYS A 61 3.27 2.58 5.71
CA CYS A 61 2.38 2.47 6.87
C CYS A 61 2.01 1.02 7.22
N GLY A 62 1.93 0.12 6.23
CA GLY A 62 1.43 -1.23 6.44
C GLY A 62 -0.04 -1.25 6.89
N ASN A 63 -0.43 -2.28 7.66
CA ASN A 63 -1.79 -2.40 8.21
C ASN A 63 -1.78 -2.14 9.72
N THR A 64 -2.38 -1.02 10.12
CA THR A 64 -2.55 -0.60 11.52
C THR A 64 -3.97 -0.83 12.05
N GLU A 65 -4.84 -1.54 11.30
CA GLU A 65 -6.18 -1.89 11.76
C GLU A 65 -6.15 -2.92 12.90
N VAL A 66 -6.91 -2.66 13.97
CA VAL A 66 -6.98 -3.53 15.15
C VAL A 66 -8.43 -3.91 15.45
N ALA A 67 -8.71 -5.21 15.46
CA ALA A 67 -10.00 -5.72 15.91
C ALA A 67 -10.23 -5.37 17.39
N ALA A 68 -11.43 -4.91 17.75
CA ALA A 68 -11.74 -4.43 19.11
C ALA A 68 -11.37 -5.42 20.23
N ARG A 69 -11.55 -6.72 20.01
CA ARG A 69 -11.15 -7.79 20.95
C ARG A 69 -9.65 -7.85 21.23
N SER A 70 -8.83 -7.37 20.31
CA SER A 70 -7.37 -7.34 20.38
C SER A 70 -6.82 -5.98 20.79
N LEU A 71 -7.68 -4.98 21.03
CA LEU A 71 -7.26 -3.61 21.29
C LEU A 71 -6.39 -3.51 22.54
N TYR A 72 -6.80 -4.15 23.65
CA TYR A 72 -6.03 -4.13 24.89
C TYR A 72 -4.63 -4.73 24.69
N SER A 73 -4.53 -5.89 24.03
CA SER A 73 -3.24 -6.52 23.72
C SER A 73 -2.39 -5.67 22.79
N TYR A 74 -2.99 -4.97 21.82
CA TYR A 74 -2.27 -4.08 20.92
C TYR A 74 -1.68 -2.88 21.65
N ILE A 75 -2.46 -2.23 22.53
CA ILE A 75 -1.98 -1.12 23.37
C ILE A 75 -0.84 -1.57 24.30
N GLN A 76 -0.97 -2.76 24.91
CA GLN A 76 0.10 -3.33 25.74
C GLN A 76 1.38 -3.54 24.93
N LYS A 77 1.28 -4.02 23.69
CA LYS A 77 2.43 -4.16 22.77
C LYS A 77 3.06 -2.80 22.45
N LEU A 78 2.26 -1.80 22.06
CA LEU A 78 2.77 -0.47 21.73
C LEU A 78 3.43 0.25 22.92
N SER A 79 3.07 -0.10 24.15
CA SER A 79 3.68 0.48 25.36
C SER A 79 5.08 -0.06 25.65
N GLN A 80 5.50 -1.16 25.01
CA GLN A 80 6.83 -1.73 25.16
C GLN A 80 7.85 -1.06 24.23
N VAL A 81 9.13 -1.07 24.63
CA VAL A 81 10.24 -0.66 23.76
C VAL A 81 10.42 -1.70 22.66
N GLU A 82 10.48 -1.24 21.41
CA GLU A 82 10.60 -2.14 20.26
C GLU A 82 12.03 -2.69 20.12
N ALA A 83 12.15 -3.92 19.63
CA ALA A 83 13.45 -4.58 19.55
C ALA A 83 14.36 -3.88 18.53
N GLY A 84 15.50 -3.37 18.99
CA GLY A 84 16.43 -2.59 18.16
C GLY A 84 16.22 -1.08 18.23
N GLU A 85 15.19 -0.62 18.97
CA GLU A 85 14.84 0.78 19.15
C GLU A 85 15.02 1.21 20.61
N HIS A 86 15.14 2.52 20.84
CA HIS A 86 15.24 3.11 22.20
C HIS A 86 13.92 3.70 22.70
N VAL A 87 12.86 3.56 21.90
CA VAL A 87 11.57 4.21 22.11
C VAL A 87 10.45 3.17 22.05
N SER A 88 9.30 3.51 22.63
CA SER A 88 8.13 2.62 22.61
C SER A 88 7.56 2.48 21.19
N GLY A 89 6.86 1.37 20.92
CA GLY A 89 6.13 1.21 19.65
C GLY A 89 5.13 2.34 19.40
N MET A 90 4.50 2.88 20.45
CA MET A 90 3.62 4.04 20.37
C MET A 90 4.36 5.30 19.88
N GLU A 91 5.58 5.53 20.36
CA GLU A 91 6.38 6.68 19.94
C GLU A 91 6.88 6.53 18.49
N LEU A 92 7.16 5.31 18.05
CA LEU A 92 7.52 5.03 16.66
C LEU A 92 6.33 5.27 15.72
N GLU A 93 5.13 4.82 16.09
CA GLU A 93 3.92 4.99 15.27
C GLU A 93 3.49 6.47 15.15
N PHE A 94 3.85 7.31 16.12
CA PHE A 94 3.48 8.74 16.14
C PHE A 94 4.49 9.68 15.45
N LYS A 95 5.68 9.17 15.09
CA LYS A 95 6.72 9.94 14.40
C LYS A 95 6.45 10.07 12.91
#